data_AF-F4FZZ4-F1
#
_entry.id   AF-F4FZZ4-F1
#
_cell.length_a   1.000
_cell.length_b   1.000
_cell.length_c   1.000
_cell.angle_alpha   90.00
_cell.angle_beta   90.00
_cell.angle_gamma   90.00
#
_symmetry.space_group_name_H-M   'P 1'
#
loop_
_entity.id
_entity.type
_entity.pdbx_description
1 polymer ?
#
loop_
_entity_poly.entity_id
_entity_poly.type
_entity_poly.pdbx_seq_one_letter_code
_entity_poly.pdbx_strand_id
1 'polypeptide(L)'
;MINFRIAPKTVRSFFKGYGWPSYNYRPLYLQAIDFFTKNLGMIIPTIIALIISIIIAFVLNGLTSLLAFAGLSFGVIHVTAFIIGFISGVIYSFLILVEAYEAGAVVSGGVPDLGLAWQSTLNTKEKLLPSALIVGLIYGLFSTFFVPGAILIEGLLLIIIYVIASAIVNGYKAGIGEAIDWYSKSFSKDGASAVVLLLGAILSLIPILNLFVIPYTEILATLMIRKY
;
A
#
# COMPACT_ATOMS: atom_id res chain seq x y z
N MET A 1 -59.72 12.14 19.83
CA MET A 1 -58.52 12.99 19.81
C MET A 1 -57.41 12.22 19.13
N ILE A 2 -57.06 12.58 17.88
CA ILE A 2 -56.01 11.92 17.09
C ILE A 2 -54.85 12.92 16.99
N ASN A 3 -53.70 12.54 17.55
CA ASN A 3 -52.51 13.37 17.63
C ASN A 3 -51.69 13.19 16.34
N PHE A 4 -51.85 14.10 15.37
CA PHE A 4 -51.01 14.13 14.17
C PHE A 4 -49.67 14.83 14.50
N ARG A 5 -48.61 14.03 14.66
CA ARG A 5 -47.24 14.54 14.75
C ARG A 5 -46.73 14.80 13.33
N ILE A 6 -46.80 16.05 12.89
CA ILE A 6 -46.17 16.52 11.66
C ILE A 6 -44.66 16.56 11.93
N ALA A 7 -43.91 15.65 11.31
CA ALA A 7 -42.45 15.70 11.35
C ALA A 7 -41.95 16.82 10.41
N PRO A 8 -41.03 17.69 10.84
CA PRO A 8 -40.48 18.73 9.97
C PRO A 8 -39.59 18.13 8.89
N LYS A 9 -40.01 18.27 7.63
CA LYS A 9 -39.18 18.06 6.43
C LYS A 9 -38.26 19.26 6.23
N THR A 10 -37.02 19.20 6.74
CA THR A 10 -35.88 20.07 6.36
C THR A 10 -34.69 19.58 7.20
N VAL A 11 -33.58 19.03 6.70
CA VAL A 11 -32.60 19.63 5.80
C VAL A 11 -31.91 18.49 5.03
N ARG A 12 -32.29 18.24 3.77
CA ARG A 12 -31.62 17.23 2.91
C ARG A 12 -31.23 17.76 1.54
N SER A 13 -31.14 19.08 1.36
CA SER A 13 -31.01 19.68 0.03
C SER A 13 -29.96 20.79 -0.10
N PHE A 14 -28.86 20.75 0.66
CA PHE A 14 -27.79 21.77 0.53
C PHE A 14 -26.43 21.27 -0.01
N PHE A 15 -26.32 19.99 -0.39
CA PHE A 15 -25.14 19.46 -1.09
C PHE A 15 -25.47 18.97 -2.52
N LYS A 16 -26.33 19.72 -3.23
CA LYS A 16 -26.45 19.60 -4.68
C LYS A 16 -25.44 20.58 -5.30
N GLY A 17 -24.20 20.14 -5.49
CA GLY A 17 -23.21 21.05 -6.06
C GLY A 17 -21.81 20.51 -6.33
N TYR A 18 -21.58 19.19 -6.37
CA TYR A 18 -20.46 18.57 -7.09
C TYR A 18 -20.89 17.14 -7.43
N GLY A 19 -21.45 16.96 -8.63
CA GLY A 19 -21.79 15.64 -9.13
C GLY A 19 -20.51 14.86 -9.37
N TRP A 20 -20.18 13.93 -8.47
CA TRP A 20 -19.21 12.89 -8.71
C TRP A 20 -19.57 12.18 -10.02
N PRO A 21 -18.64 12.00 -10.98
CA PRO A 21 -18.90 11.17 -12.14
C PRO A 21 -19.39 9.80 -11.65
N SER A 22 -20.49 9.30 -12.19
CA SER A 22 -20.96 7.96 -11.88
C SER A 22 -19.99 6.94 -12.51
N TYR A 23 -18.89 6.64 -11.81
CA TYR A 23 -17.84 5.73 -12.29
C TYR A 23 -18.30 4.26 -12.40
N ASN A 24 -19.56 3.94 -12.14
CA ASN A 24 -20.09 2.57 -12.10
C ASN A 24 -19.93 1.76 -13.39
N TYR A 25 -19.60 2.37 -14.53
CA TYR A 25 -19.43 1.67 -15.82
C TYR A 25 -17.98 1.53 -16.30
N ARG A 26 -16.99 2.13 -15.63
CA ARG A 26 -15.58 2.00 -16.01
C ARG A 26 -14.90 0.85 -15.25
N PRO A 27 -13.98 0.09 -15.88
CA PRO A 27 -13.10 -0.83 -15.17
C PRO A 27 -12.36 -0.14 -14.01
N LEU A 28 -12.19 -0.84 -12.89
CA LEU A 28 -11.61 -0.25 -11.66
C LEU A 28 -10.19 0.27 -11.88
N TYR A 29 -9.37 -0.43 -12.65
CA TYR A 29 -8.01 0.00 -12.98
C TYR A 29 -7.98 1.35 -13.74
N LEU A 30 -9.00 1.68 -14.54
CA LEU A 30 -9.11 2.99 -15.20
C LEU A 30 -9.59 4.07 -14.24
N GLN A 31 -10.53 3.73 -13.35
CA GLN A 31 -10.94 4.65 -12.29
C GLN A 31 -9.76 5.02 -11.40
N ALA A 32 -8.91 4.05 -11.06
CA ALA A 32 -7.70 4.28 -10.28
C ALA A 32 -6.75 5.28 -10.97
N ILE A 33 -6.60 5.20 -12.31
CA ILE A 33 -5.82 6.19 -13.08
C ILE A 33 -6.47 7.58 -12.99
N ASP A 34 -7.79 7.68 -13.15
CA ASP A 34 -8.51 8.94 -13.06
C ASP A 34 -8.36 9.59 -11.66
N PHE A 35 -8.39 8.79 -10.59
CA PHE A 35 -8.15 9.26 -9.23
C PHE A 35 -6.70 9.69 -9.03
N PHE A 36 -5.73 8.88 -9.47
CA PHE A 36 -4.31 9.16 -9.35
C PHE A 36 -3.91 10.47 -10.06
N THR A 37 -4.33 10.63 -11.32
CA THR A 37 -4.00 11.81 -12.13
C THR A 37 -4.59 13.11 -11.58
N LYS A 38 -5.72 13.05 -10.86
CA LYS A 38 -6.32 14.20 -10.18
C LYS A 38 -5.69 14.50 -8.82
N ASN A 39 -4.97 13.53 -8.25
CA ASN A 39 -4.43 13.59 -6.89
C ASN A 39 -2.93 13.25 -6.86
N LEU A 40 -2.15 13.90 -7.72
CA LEU A 40 -0.68 13.71 -7.79
C LEU A 40 0.04 14.03 -6.47
N GLY A 41 -0.62 14.68 -5.50
CA GLY A 41 -0.12 14.87 -4.14
C GLY A 41 0.14 13.56 -3.38
N MET A 42 -0.51 12.46 -3.76
CA MET A 42 -0.22 11.11 -3.21
C MET A 42 1.17 10.58 -3.59
N ILE A 43 1.96 11.30 -4.37
CA ILE A 43 3.36 10.92 -4.65
C ILE A 43 4.27 11.35 -3.48
N ILE A 44 3.81 12.19 -2.54
CA ILE A 44 4.66 12.69 -1.46
C ILE A 44 5.17 11.58 -0.52
N PRO A 45 4.33 10.64 -0.02
CA PRO A 45 4.83 9.57 0.86
C PRO A 45 5.81 8.65 0.13
N THR A 46 5.59 8.37 -1.16
CA THR A 46 6.55 7.62 -1.97
C THR A 46 7.86 8.36 -2.24
N ILE A 47 7.85 9.70 -2.38
CA ILE A 47 9.10 10.48 -2.45
C ILE A 47 9.89 10.32 -1.14
N ILE A 48 9.22 10.39 0.01
CA ILE A 48 9.86 10.17 1.31
C ILE A 48 10.43 8.75 1.39
N ALA A 49 9.67 7.75 0.94
CA ALA A 49 10.12 6.37 0.85
C ALA A 49 11.36 6.20 -0.03
N LEU A 50 11.39 6.87 -1.19
CA LEU A 50 12.52 6.84 -2.11
C LEU A 50 13.76 7.46 -1.47
N ILE A 51 13.62 8.62 -0.82
CA ILE A 51 14.74 9.28 -0.11
C ILE A 51 15.29 8.35 0.98
N ILE A 52 14.42 7.76 1.80
CA ILE A 52 14.81 6.79 2.84
C ILE A 52 15.53 5.60 2.21
N SER A 53 15.01 5.05 1.11
CA SER A 53 15.59 3.91 0.42
C SER A 53 16.97 4.20 -0.16
N ILE A 54 17.16 5.40 -0.74
CA ILE A 54 18.46 5.87 -1.25
C ILE A 54 19.46 6.03 -0.10
N ILE A 55 19.04 6.66 1.01
CA ILE A 55 19.90 6.84 2.20
C ILE A 55 20.30 5.47 2.76
N ILE A 56 19.33 4.56 2.93
CA ILE A 56 19.59 3.20 3.37
C ILE A 56 20.61 2.57 2.42
N ALA A 57 20.31 2.47 1.12
CA ALA A 57 21.19 1.84 0.12
C ALA A 57 22.61 2.42 0.10
N PHE A 58 22.76 3.74 0.24
CA PHE A 58 24.06 4.40 0.35
C PHE A 58 24.82 3.95 1.61
N VAL A 59 24.15 3.98 2.76
CA VAL A 59 24.70 3.50 4.03
C VAL A 59 25.04 2.01 3.95
N LEU A 60 24.22 1.20 3.26
CA LEU A 60 24.46 -0.23 3.08
C LEU A 60 25.73 -0.48 2.30
N ASN A 61 25.81 0.08 1.09
CA ASN A 61 26.94 -0.14 0.20
C ASN A 61 28.23 0.39 0.81
N GLY A 62 28.15 1.51 1.56
CA GLY A 62 29.27 2.02 2.33
C GLY A 62 29.70 1.06 3.44
N LEU A 63 28.76 0.59 4.26
CA LEU A 63 29.03 -0.36 5.35
C LEU A 63 29.54 -1.69 4.83
N THR A 64 28.87 -2.34 3.88
CA THR A 64 29.31 -3.64 3.34
C THR A 64 30.68 -3.54 2.68
N SER A 65 30.97 -2.46 1.94
CA SER A 65 32.30 -2.22 1.40
C SER A 65 33.34 -2.08 2.51
N LEU A 66 33.06 -1.26 3.53
CA LEU A 66 33.98 -1.02 4.65
C LEU A 66 34.23 -2.29 5.49
N LEU A 67 33.19 -3.09 5.72
CA LEU A 67 33.27 -4.38 6.41
C LEU A 67 34.07 -5.41 5.58
N ALA A 68 33.90 -5.42 4.26
CA ALA A 68 34.69 -6.26 3.37
C ALA A 68 36.16 -5.84 3.34
N PHE A 69 36.45 -4.53 3.31
CA PHE A 69 37.82 -3.99 3.41
C PHE A 69 38.47 -4.29 4.76
N ALA A 70 37.69 -4.34 5.84
CA ALA A 70 38.15 -4.68 7.19
C ALA A 70 38.42 -6.18 7.39
N GLY A 71 38.24 -7.02 6.37
CA GLY A 71 38.51 -8.46 6.44
C GLY A 71 37.51 -9.26 7.29
N LEU A 72 36.31 -8.71 7.53
CA LEU A 72 35.28 -9.40 8.31
C LEU A 72 34.73 -10.62 7.57
N SER A 73 34.30 -11.61 8.36
CA SER A 73 33.85 -12.89 7.83
C SER A 73 32.56 -12.75 7.00
N PHE A 74 32.41 -13.64 6.03
CA PHE A 74 31.23 -13.76 5.17
C PHE A 74 29.91 -13.76 5.96
N GLY A 75 29.90 -14.35 7.17
CA GLY A 75 28.74 -14.39 8.05
C GLY A 75 28.25 -13.00 8.51
N VAL A 76 29.16 -12.06 8.78
CA VAL A 76 28.78 -10.69 9.21
C VAL A 76 28.03 -9.97 8.09
N ILE A 77 28.51 -10.11 6.85
CA ILE A 77 27.87 -9.52 5.67
C ILE A 77 26.43 -10.04 5.50
N HIS A 78 26.21 -11.33 5.72
CA HIS A 78 24.88 -11.97 5.60
C HIS A 78 23.92 -11.50 6.69
N VAL A 79 24.39 -11.44 7.93
CA VAL A 79 23.59 -10.95 9.06
C VAL A 79 23.20 -9.48 8.86
N THR A 80 24.15 -8.65 8.40
CA THR A 80 23.87 -7.26 8.07
C THR A 80 22.81 -7.16 6.97
N ALA A 81 22.98 -7.87 5.85
CA ALA A 81 22.00 -7.90 4.76
C ALA A 81 20.61 -8.35 5.22
N PHE A 82 20.53 -9.36 6.10
CA PHE A 82 19.27 -9.81 6.70
C PHE A 82 18.57 -8.70 7.47
N ILE A 83 19.27 -8.08 8.43
CA ILE A 83 18.70 -7.03 9.30
C ILE A 83 18.16 -5.88 8.47
N ILE A 84 18.90 -5.50 7.44
CA ILE A 84 18.52 -4.43 6.54
C ILE A 84 17.28 -4.79 5.72
N GLY A 85 17.27 -5.95 5.07
CA GLY A 85 16.12 -6.40 4.29
C GLY A 85 14.88 -6.50 5.17
N PHE A 86 15.06 -6.97 6.41
CA PHE A 86 14.02 -7.00 7.43
C PHE A 86 13.43 -5.63 7.73
N ILE A 87 14.28 -4.66 8.09
CA ILE A 87 13.83 -3.29 8.40
C ILE A 87 13.17 -2.66 7.17
N SER A 88 13.72 -2.87 5.97
CA SER A 88 13.20 -2.33 4.72
C SER A 88 11.79 -2.85 4.43
N GLY A 89 11.56 -4.16 4.52
CA GLY A 89 10.24 -4.76 4.31
C GLY A 89 9.18 -4.25 5.30
N VAL A 90 9.57 -4.04 6.57
CA VAL A 90 8.70 -3.44 7.58
C VAL A 90 8.35 -1.99 7.22
N ILE A 91 9.35 -1.16 6.87
CA ILE A 91 9.14 0.24 6.49
C ILE A 91 8.24 0.35 5.25
N TYR A 92 8.50 -0.44 4.21
CA TYR A 92 7.66 -0.49 3.00
C TYR A 92 6.21 -0.83 3.33
N SER A 93 5.99 -1.78 4.24
CA SER A 93 4.63 -2.15 4.64
C SER A 93 3.88 -0.98 5.29
N PHE A 94 4.55 -0.22 6.16
CA PHE A 94 3.93 0.96 6.78
C PHE A 94 3.73 2.12 5.82
N LEU A 95 4.60 2.30 4.83
CA LEU A 95 4.42 3.30 3.79
C LEU A 95 3.19 2.99 2.93
N ILE A 96 2.97 1.72 2.58
CA ILE A 96 1.77 1.27 1.90
C ILE A 96 0.52 1.58 2.75
N LEU A 97 0.58 1.42 4.08
CA LEU A 97 -0.53 1.81 4.96
C LEU A 97 -0.82 3.32 4.97
N VAL A 98 0.22 4.16 4.95
CA VAL A 98 0.04 5.61 4.83
C VAL A 98 -0.66 5.95 3.51
N GLU A 99 -0.16 5.38 2.41
CA GLU A 99 -0.77 5.52 1.08
C GLU A 99 -2.22 5.01 1.05
N ALA A 100 -2.52 3.93 1.77
CA ALA A 100 -3.86 3.38 1.86
C ALA A 100 -4.83 4.39 2.48
N TYR A 101 -4.40 5.13 3.51
CA TYR A 101 -5.23 6.16 4.13
C TYR A 101 -5.48 7.34 3.17
N GLU A 102 -4.46 7.76 2.41
CA GLU A 102 -4.63 8.80 1.38
C GLU A 102 -5.55 8.31 0.25
N ALA A 103 -5.36 7.09 -0.23
CA ALA A 103 -6.22 6.44 -1.22
C ALA A 103 -7.66 6.33 -0.72
N GLY A 104 -7.86 5.92 0.54
CA GLY A 104 -9.17 5.86 1.18
C GLY A 104 -9.88 7.20 1.25
N ALA A 105 -9.14 8.28 1.54
CA ALA A 105 -9.67 9.64 1.52
C ALA A 105 -10.08 10.07 0.11
N VAL A 106 -9.21 9.87 -0.88
CA VAL A 106 -9.46 10.22 -2.29
C VAL A 106 -10.64 9.45 -2.87
N VAL A 107 -10.71 8.14 -2.64
CA VAL A 107 -11.82 7.29 -3.13
C VAL A 107 -13.14 7.64 -2.43
N SER A 108 -13.10 8.16 -1.20
CA SER A 108 -14.28 8.71 -0.50
C SER A 108 -14.63 10.14 -0.90
N GLY A 109 -13.80 10.76 -1.74
CA GLY A 109 -14.00 12.09 -2.28
C GLY A 109 -13.41 13.25 -1.49
N GLY A 110 -12.47 12.95 -0.60
CA GLY A 110 -11.58 13.92 0.02
C GLY A 110 -10.36 14.25 -0.85
N VAL A 111 -9.40 14.92 -0.23
CA VAL A 111 -8.09 15.31 -0.79
C VAL A 111 -7.00 14.54 -0.03
N PRO A 112 -5.87 14.17 -0.66
CA PRO A 112 -4.73 13.58 0.05
C PRO A 112 -4.25 14.51 1.17
N ASP A 113 -4.06 13.95 2.36
CA ASP A 113 -3.52 14.64 3.52
C ASP A 113 -2.58 13.68 4.27
N LEU A 114 -1.28 13.86 4.00
CA LEU A 114 -0.23 13.07 4.62
C LEU A 114 -0.22 13.17 6.14
N GLY A 115 -0.57 14.32 6.72
CA GLY A 115 -0.60 14.50 8.17
C GLY A 115 -1.66 13.62 8.82
N LEU A 116 -2.87 13.65 8.26
CA LEU A 116 -3.97 12.79 8.73
C LEU A 116 -3.72 11.31 8.43
N ALA A 117 -3.15 10.98 7.26
CA ALA A 117 -2.80 9.61 6.89
C ALA A 117 -1.72 9.02 7.82
N TRP A 118 -0.71 9.82 8.16
CA TRP A 118 0.32 9.45 9.12
C TRP A 118 -0.25 9.22 10.52
N GLN A 119 -1.08 10.15 11.01
CA GLN A 119 -1.73 10.00 12.31
C GLN A 119 -2.62 8.75 12.37
N SER A 120 -3.39 8.51 11.30
CA SER A 120 -4.24 7.32 11.19
C SER A 120 -3.42 6.04 11.17
N THR A 121 -2.30 6.03 10.46
CA THR A 121 -1.33 4.92 10.45
C THR A 121 -0.79 4.64 11.84
N LEU A 122 -0.40 5.67 12.59
CA LEU A 122 0.09 5.50 13.96
C LEU A 122 -0.96 4.90 14.89
N ASN A 123 -2.24 5.22 14.68
CA ASN A 123 -3.36 4.72 15.45
C ASN A 123 -3.76 3.27 15.10
N THR A 124 -3.38 2.78 13.92
CA THR A 124 -3.77 1.44 13.44
C THR A 124 -2.60 0.52 13.13
N LYS A 125 -1.36 0.96 13.38
CA LYS A 125 -0.13 0.21 13.12
C LYS A 125 -0.13 -1.20 13.69
N GLU A 126 -0.75 -1.42 14.85
CA GLU A 126 -0.84 -2.73 15.50
C GLU A 126 -1.64 -3.74 14.68
N LYS A 127 -2.56 -3.28 13.82
CA LYS A 127 -3.34 -4.14 12.93
C LYS A 127 -2.49 -4.70 11.78
N LEU A 128 -1.53 -3.91 11.29
CA LEU A 128 -0.64 -4.29 10.19
C LEU A 128 0.68 -4.94 10.68
N LEU A 129 1.14 -4.61 11.89
CA LEU A 129 2.45 -5.00 12.40
C LEU A 129 2.78 -6.50 12.22
N PRO A 130 1.89 -7.46 12.54
CA PRO A 130 2.20 -8.88 12.34
C PRO A 130 2.53 -9.22 10.88
N SER A 131 1.75 -8.69 9.93
CA SER A 131 1.97 -8.89 8.50
C SER A 131 3.24 -8.18 8.03
N ALA A 132 3.49 -6.97 8.52
CA ALA A 132 4.71 -6.22 8.22
C ALA A 132 5.98 -6.94 8.70
N LEU A 133 5.95 -7.58 9.88
CA LEU A 133 7.07 -8.37 10.40
C LEU A 133 7.33 -9.63 9.57
N ILE A 134 6.28 -10.28 9.07
CA ILE A 134 6.41 -11.44 8.18
C ILE A 134 7.01 -11.01 6.83
N VAL A 135 6.54 -9.91 6.26
CA VAL A 135 7.12 -9.35 5.03
C VAL A 135 8.57 -8.95 5.25
N GLY A 136 8.89 -8.28 6.35
CA GLY A 136 10.26 -8.01 6.77
C GLY A 136 11.09 -9.28 6.82
N LEU A 137 10.62 -10.33 7.49
CA LEU A 137 11.34 -11.60 7.58
C LEU A 137 11.67 -12.16 6.20
N ILE A 138 10.71 -12.17 5.28
CA ILE A 138 10.93 -12.70 3.93
C ILE A 138 11.91 -11.82 3.14
N TYR A 139 11.78 -10.50 3.21
CA TYR A 139 12.70 -9.56 2.57
C TYR A 139 14.14 -9.72 3.12
N GLY A 140 14.28 -9.89 4.44
CA GLY A 140 15.56 -10.16 5.08
C GLY A 140 16.19 -11.46 4.58
N LEU A 141 15.41 -12.53 4.48
CA LEU A 141 15.88 -13.80 3.93
C LEU A 141 16.31 -13.66 2.46
N PHE A 142 15.50 -13.01 1.62
CA PHE A 142 15.85 -12.83 0.21
C PHE A 142 17.06 -11.94 -0.01
N SER A 143 17.20 -10.88 0.77
CA SER A 143 18.39 -10.02 0.77
C SER A 143 19.66 -10.78 1.16
N THR A 144 19.52 -11.84 1.96
CA THR A 144 20.65 -12.66 2.43
C THR A 144 21.06 -13.73 1.42
N PHE A 145 20.08 -14.41 0.81
CA PHE A 145 20.32 -15.58 -0.03
C PHE A 145 20.34 -15.30 -1.53
N PHE A 146 20.08 -14.06 -1.97
CA PHE A 146 20.03 -13.66 -3.38
C PHE A 146 19.20 -14.62 -4.24
N VAL A 147 18.00 -14.94 -3.77
CA VAL A 147 17.14 -15.96 -4.39
C VAL A 147 16.77 -15.56 -5.82
N PRO A 148 17.10 -16.37 -6.85
CA PRO A 148 16.69 -16.08 -8.22
C PRO A 148 15.16 -16.01 -8.32
N GLY A 149 14.64 -14.95 -8.95
CA GLY A 149 13.19 -14.75 -9.07
C GLY A 149 12.50 -14.21 -7.81
N ALA A 150 13.26 -13.80 -6.78
CA ALA A 150 12.72 -13.16 -5.57
C ALA A 150 11.70 -12.06 -5.87
N ILE A 151 11.93 -11.27 -6.93
CA ILE A 151 11.07 -10.17 -7.36
C ILE A 151 9.60 -10.58 -7.58
N LEU A 152 9.33 -11.81 -8.06
CA LEU A 152 7.96 -12.30 -8.25
C LEU A 152 7.29 -12.62 -6.91
N ILE A 153 8.04 -13.25 -6.01
CA ILE A 153 7.54 -13.62 -4.68
C ILE A 153 7.34 -12.35 -3.82
N GLU A 154 8.28 -11.41 -3.89
CA GLU A 154 8.18 -10.09 -3.26
C GLU A 154 6.96 -9.32 -3.78
N GLY A 155 6.71 -9.35 -5.09
CA GLY A 155 5.52 -8.72 -5.68
C GLY A 155 4.22 -9.35 -5.16
N LEU A 156 4.15 -10.68 -5.06
CA LEU A 156 3.00 -11.37 -4.46
C LEU A 156 2.81 -11.03 -2.99
N LEU A 157 3.89 -10.89 -2.22
CA LEU A 157 3.83 -10.46 -0.83
C LEU A 157 3.35 -9.02 -0.69
N LEU A 158 3.77 -8.14 -1.59
CA LEU A 158 3.29 -6.76 -1.60
C LEU A 158 1.80 -6.69 -1.89
N ILE A 159 1.24 -7.51 -2.80
CA ILE A 159 -0.22 -7.58 -3.00
C ILE A 159 -0.95 -7.85 -1.70
N ILE A 160 -0.46 -8.81 -0.90
CA ILE A 160 -1.06 -9.13 0.39
C ILE A 160 -1.06 -7.90 1.29
N ILE A 161 0.02 -7.11 1.30
CA ILE A 161 0.09 -5.87 2.08
C ILE A 161 -0.86 -4.80 1.55
N TYR A 162 -0.92 -4.56 0.23
CA TYR A 162 -1.88 -3.64 -0.38
C TYR A 162 -3.31 -4.01 0.03
N VAL A 163 -3.66 -5.29 -0.04
CA VAL A 163 -5.00 -5.80 0.34
C VAL A 163 -5.28 -5.59 1.82
N ILE A 164 -4.33 -5.92 2.71
CA ILE A 164 -4.50 -5.74 4.16
C ILE A 164 -4.60 -4.26 4.52
N ALA A 165 -3.75 -3.41 3.96
CA ALA A 165 -3.74 -1.98 4.20
C ALA A 165 -5.07 -1.35 3.75
N SER A 166 -5.48 -1.61 2.51
CA SER A 166 -6.79 -1.20 1.98
C SER A 166 -7.96 -1.72 2.83
N ALA A 167 -7.93 -2.96 3.32
CA ALA A 167 -8.96 -3.50 4.21
C ALA A 167 -9.05 -2.74 5.54
N ILE A 168 -7.90 -2.46 6.17
CA ILE A 168 -7.81 -1.70 7.42
C ILE A 168 -8.44 -0.32 7.28
N VAL A 169 -8.16 0.37 6.16
CA VAL A 169 -8.71 1.71 5.88
C VAL A 169 -10.22 1.65 5.62
N ASN A 170 -10.71 0.56 5.05
CA ASN A 170 -12.15 0.32 4.86
C ASN A 170 -12.85 -0.22 6.12
N GLY A 171 -12.17 -0.29 7.26
CA GLY A 171 -12.77 -0.51 8.57
C GLY A 171 -12.82 -1.96 9.05
N TYR A 172 -12.19 -2.90 8.34
CA TYR A 172 -12.08 -4.29 8.81
C TYR A 172 -10.63 -4.76 8.82
N LYS A 173 -10.32 -5.72 9.69
CA LYS A 173 -8.97 -6.27 9.82
C LYS A 173 -8.86 -7.52 8.95
N ALA A 174 -8.08 -7.45 7.87
CA ALA A 174 -7.78 -8.62 7.06
C ALA A 174 -6.50 -9.32 7.55
N GLY A 175 -6.57 -10.63 7.81
CA GLY A 175 -5.39 -11.46 8.00
C GLY A 175 -4.71 -11.84 6.67
N ILE A 176 -3.50 -12.41 6.72
CA ILE A 176 -2.78 -12.88 5.51
C ILE A 176 -3.63 -13.91 4.73
N GLY A 177 -4.23 -14.88 5.41
CA GLY A 177 -5.08 -15.88 4.76
C GLY A 177 -6.31 -15.28 4.06
N GLU A 178 -6.95 -14.30 4.69
CA GLU A 178 -8.09 -13.58 4.12
C GLU A 178 -7.66 -12.73 2.92
N ALA A 179 -6.49 -12.08 2.98
CA ALA A 179 -5.95 -11.32 1.86
C ALA A 179 -5.61 -12.20 0.65
N ILE A 180 -5.06 -13.40 0.88
CA ILE A 180 -4.79 -14.39 -0.16
C ILE A 180 -6.10 -14.89 -0.79
N ASP A 181 -7.07 -15.27 0.04
CA ASP A 181 -8.38 -15.74 -0.43
C ASP A 181 -9.12 -14.64 -1.21
N TRP A 182 -9.08 -13.39 -0.72
CA TRP A 182 -9.65 -12.25 -1.41
C TRP A 182 -9.00 -12.02 -2.77
N TYR A 183 -7.66 -12.04 -2.83
CA TYR A 183 -6.94 -11.84 -4.08
C TYR A 183 -7.20 -12.96 -5.09
N SER A 184 -7.24 -14.22 -4.64
CA SER A 184 -7.62 -15.36 -5.46
C SER A 184 -9.04 -15.20 -6.06
N LYS A 185 -10.02 -14.82 -5.22
CA LYS A 185 -11.40 -14.57 -5.66
C LYS A 185 -11.52 -13.36 -6.57
N SER A 186 -10.63 -12.38 -6.45
CA SER A 186 -10.64 -11.17 -7.28
C SER A 186 -10.42 -11.48 -8.77
N PHE A 187 -9.65 -12.51 -9.11
CA PHE A 187 -9.47 -12.95 -10.51
C PHE A 187 -10.77 -13.38 -11.18
N SER A 188 -11.66 -14.03 -10.43
CA SER A 188 -12.97 -14.48 -10.94
C SER A 188 -13.99 -13.33 -11.05
N LYS A 189 -13.79 -12.23 -10.30
CA LYS A 189 -14.70 -11.07 -10.28
C LYS A 189 -14.26 -9.96 -11.27
N ASP A 190 -12.97 -9.66 -11.32
CA ASP A 190 -12.34 -8.66 -12.19
C ASP A 190 -10.85 -9.01 -12.40
N GLY A 191 -10.63 -10.02 -13.23
CA GLY A 191 -9.29 -10.51 -13.55
C GLY A 191 -8.37 -9.46 -14.16
N ALA A 192 -8.90 -8.50 -14.91
CA ALA A 192 -8.08 -7.42 -15.48
C ALA A 192 -7.51 -6.54 -14.37
N SER A 193 -8.35 -6.05 -13.44
CA SER A 193 -7.87 -5.25 -12.31
C SER A 193 -6.96 -6.05 -11.37
N ALA A 194 -7.22 -7.36 -11.17
CA ALA A 194 -6.35 -8.22 -10.38
C ALA A 194 -4.95 -8.38 -11.00
N VAL A 195 -4.86 -8.57 -12.32
CA VAL A 195 -3.58 -8.62 -13.04
C VAL A 195 -2.87 -7.27 -12.97
N VAL A 196 -3.58 -6.16 -13.12
CA VAL A 196 -2.98 -4.83 -13.00
C VAL A 196 -2.46 -4.58 -11.57
N LEU A 197 -3.15 -5.09 -10.55
CA LEU A 197 -2.68 -5.05 -9.17
C LEU A 197 -1.38 -5.84 -8.97
N LEU A 198 -1.26 -7.03 -9.58
CA LEU A 198 -0.01 -7.81 -9.59
C LEU A 198 1.13 -7.07 -10.25
N LEU A 199 0.88 -6.53 -11.46
CA LEU A 199 1.88 -5.77 -12.19
C LEU A 199 2.30 -4.53 -11.40
N GLY A 200 1.33 -3.83 -10.79
CA GLY A 200 1.59 -2.71 -9.90
C GLY A 200 2.48 -3.11 -8.72
N ALA A 201 2.16 -4.21 -8.04
CA ALA A 201 2.98 -4.71 -6.94
C ALA A 201 4.42 -5.08 -7.36
N ILE A 202 4.59 -5.78 -8.49
CA ILE A 202 5.92 -6.09 -9.03
C ILE A 202 6.68 -4.82 -9.41
N LEU A 203 6.03 -3.90 -10.13
CA LEU A 203 6.65 -2.65 -10.57
C LEU A 203 6.98 -1.72 -9.39
N SER A 204 6.29 -1.83 -8.25
CA SER A 204 6.59 -1.07 -7.04
C SER A 204 7.92 -1.46 -6.37
N LEU A 205 8.50 -2.60 -6.74
CA LEU A 205 9.83 -3.01 -6.31
C LEU A 205 10.95 -2.22 -7.01
N ILE A 206 10.63 -1.56 -8.13
CA ILE A 206 11.59 -0.74 -8.88
C ILE A 206 11.58 0.68 -8.30
N PRO A 207 12.67 1.17 -7.68
CA PRO A 207 12.64 2.39 -6.87
C PRO A 207 12.16 3.64 -7.60
N ILE A 208 12.48 3.81 -8.89
CA ILE A 208 12.06 5.00 -9.65
C ILE A 208 10.59 4.91 -10.03
N LEU A 209 10.10 3.70 -10.33
CA LEU A 209 8.71 3.49 -10.74
C LEU A 209 7.76 3.56 -9.54
N ASN A 210 8.24 3.17 -8.35
CA ASN A 210 7.42 3.11 -7.15
C ASN A 210 6.75 4.46 -6.79
N LEU A 211 7.36 5.59 -7.19
CA LEU A 211 6.82 6.94 -7.03
C LEU A 211 5.40 7.09 -7.59
N PHE A 212 5.14 6.45 -8.73
CA PHE A 212 3.84 6.50 -9.39
C PHE A 212 3.05 5.22 -9.15
N VAL A 213 3.75 4.09 -9.03
CA VAL A 213 3.13 2.78 -9.00
C VAL A 213 2.49 2.48 -7.64
N ILE A 214 3.13 2.83 -6.52
CA ILE A 214 2.55 2.59 -5.18
C ILE A 214 1.20 3.32 -5.03
N PRO A 215 1.10 4.65 -5.23
CA PRO A 215 -0.16 5.37 -5.03
C PRO A 215 -1.24 4.88 -6.00
N TYR A 216 -0.87 4.59 -7.26
CA TYR A 216 -1.79 3.99 -8.21
C TYR A 216 -2.32 2.62 -7.76
N THR A 217 -1.41 1.73 -7.34
CA THR A 217 -1.72 0.35 -6.93
C THR A 217 -2.58 0.35 -5.68
N GLU A 218 -2.33 1.28 -4.75
CA GLU A 218 -3.09 1.42 -3.52
C GLU A 218 -4.50 1.97 -3.75
N ILE A 219 -4.66 2.96 -4.64
CA ILE A 219 -6.00 3.40 -5.08
C ILE A 219 -6.77 2.23 -5.70
N LEU A 220 -6.12 1.45 -6.56
CA LEU A 220 -6.73 0.28 -7.19
C LEU A 220 -7.14 -0.75 -6.14
N ALA A 221 -6.24 -1.11 -5.22
CA ALA A 221 -6.52 -2.03 -4.12
C ALA A 221 -7.71 -1.55 -3.28
N THR A 222 -7.73 -0.27 -2.92
CA THR A 222 -8.80 0.35 -2.13
C THR A 222 -10.15 0.30 -2.85
N LEU A 223 -10.18 0.61 -4.15
CA LEU A 223 -11.38 0.53 -4.98
C LEU A 223 -11.90 -0.90 -5.10
N MET A 224 -11.00 -1.86 -5.34
CA MET A 224 -11.36 -3.27 -5.45
C MET A 224 -11.92 -3.80 -4.14
N ILE A 225 -11.28 -3.48 -3.00
CA ILE A 225 -11.73 -3.88 -1.67
C ILE A 225 -13.11 -3.32 -1.33
N ARG A 226 -13.39 -2.07 -1.69
CA ARG A 226 -14.73 -1.49 -1.48
C ARG A 226 -15.82 -2.17 -2.30
N LYS A 227 -15.47 -2.69 -3.48
CA LYS A 227 -16.43 -3.29 -4.41
C LYS A 227 -16.71 -4.76 -4.13
N TYR A 228 -15.75 -5.50 -3.58
CA TYR A 228 -15.74 -6.97 -3.58
C TYR A 228 -15.54 -7.62 -2.22
#